data_AF-N9M3A5-F1
#
_entry.id   AF-N9M3A5-F1
#
_cell.length_a   1.000
_cell.length_b   1.000
_cell.length_c   1.000
_cell.angle_alpha   90.00
_cell.angle_beta   90.00
_cell.angle_gamma   90.00
#
_symmetry.space_group_name_H-M   'P 1'
#
loop_
_entity.id
_entity.type
_entity.pdbx_description
1 polymer ?
#
loop_
_entity_poly.entity_id
_entity_poly.type
_entity_poly.pdbx_seq_one_letter_code
_entity_poly.pdbx_strand_id
1 'polypeptide(L)' 'MLVIILKTVMFLFVLLCCLSIGTGIMRHDYFFISIGILIALAFWIIKLQVHKLQNDPFA' A
#
# COMPACT_ATOMS: atom_id res chain seq x y z
N MET A 1 -19.33 5.84 3.40
CA MET A 1 -18.61 4.82 4.20
C MET A 1 -17.45 4.19 3.43
N LEU A 2 -17.65 3.67 2.22
CA LEU A 2 -16.64 2.91 1.46
C LEU A 2 -15.33 3.69 1.23
N VAL A 3 -15.40 4.98 0.86
CA VAL A 3 -14.23 5.85 0.66
C VAL A 3 -13.41 6.03 1.95
N ILE A 4 -14.06 6.10 3.11
CA ILE A 4 -13.40 6.26 4.41
C ILE A 4 -12.65 4.97 4.76
N ILE A 5 -13.31 3.82 4.59
CA ILE A 5 -12.71 2.49 4.81
C ILE A 5 -11.47 2.32 3.92
N LEU A 6 -11.59 2.69 2.65
CA LEU A 6 -10.50 2.59 1.68
C LEU A 6 -9.32 3.47 2.05
N LYS A 7 -9.58 4.70 2.50
CA LYS A 7 -8.54 5.63 2.98
C LYS A 7 -7.84 5.12 4.23
N THR A 8 -8.58 4.53 5.18
CA THR A 8 -8.01 3.92 6.38
C THR A 8 -7.17 2.70 6.07
N VAL A 9 -7.64 1.81 5.18
CA VAL A 9 -6.87 0.64 4.72
C VAL A 9 -5.59 1.08 4.03
N MET A 10 -5.65 2.09 3.15
CA MET A 10 -4.47 2.64 2.49
C MET A 10 -3.44 3.19 3.48
N PHE A 11 -3.88 3.89 4.53
CA PHE A 11 -2.99 4.36 5.59
C PHE A 11 -2.30 3.20 6.34
N LEU A 12 -3.06 2.14 6.64
CA LEU A 12 -2.55 0.97 7.34
C LEU A 12 -1.52 0.20 6.50
N PHE A 13 -1.72 0.12 5.19
CA PHE A 13 -0.76 -0.44 4.23
C PHE A 13 0.57 0.33 4.20
N VAL A 14 0.52 1.67 4.23
CA VAL A 14 1.73 2.51 4.26
C VAL A 14 2.53 2.29 5.55
N LEU A 15 1.84 2.23 6.70
CA LEU A 15 2.46 1.91 7.98
C LEU A 15 3.16 0.54 7.97
N LEU A 16 2.48 -0.49 7.46
CA LEU A 16 3.06 -1.83 7.31
C LEU A 16 4.30 -1.83 6.41
N CYS A 17 4.25 -1.09 5.30
CA CYS A 17 5.39 -0.89 4.40
C CYS A 17 6.60 -0.33 5.13
N CYS A 18 6.41 0.78 5.85
CA CYS A 18 7.49 1.44 6.59
C CYS A 18 8.07 0.54 7.68
N LEU A 19 7.21 -0.20 8.40
CA LEU A 19 7.64 -1.18 9.39
C LEU A 19 8.45 -2.33 8.77
N SER A 20 7.98 -2.90 7.65
CA SER A 20 8.67 -3.99 6.96
C SER A 20 10.02 -3.56 6.39
N ILE A 21 10.08 -2.40 5.75
CA ILE A 21 11.34 -1.87 5.19
C ILE A 21 12.29 -1.47 6.31
N GLY A 22 11.80 -0.77 7.34
CA GLY A 22 12.64 -0.34 8.47
C GLY A 22 13.23 -1.53 9.23
N THR A 23 12.44 -2.56 9.50
CA THR A 23 12.92 -3.79 10.14
C THR A 23 13.87 -4.57 9.24
N GLY A 24 13.59 -4.67 7.93
CA GLY A 24 14.46 -5.30 6.95
C GLY A 24 15.83 -4.62 6.83
N ILE A 25 15.87 -3.28 6.84
CA ILE A 25 17.14 -2.53 6.82
C ILE A 25 17.92 -2.74 8.13
N MET A 26 17.26 -2.61 9.29
CA MET A 26 17.94 -2.77 10.58
C MET A 26 18.54 -4.16 10.78
N ARG A 27 17.90 -5.20 10.24
CA ARG A 27 18.37 -6.59 10.36
C ARG A 27 19.18 -7.08 9.17
N HIS A 28 19.45 -6.23 8.16
CA HIS A 28 20.01 -6.63 6.87
C HIS A 28 19.27 -7.82 6.23
N ASP A 29 17.96 -7.89 6.49
CA ASP A 29 17.13 -9.03 6.18
C ASP A 29 16.38 -8.77 4.86
N TYR A 30 16.99 -9.21 3.76
CA TYR A 30 16.51 -8.95 2.40
C TYR A 30 15.09 -9.47 2.15
N PHE A 31 14.66 -10.48 2.90
CA PHE A 31 13.29 -11.01 2.84
C PHE A 31 12.24 -10.00 3.34
N PHE A 32 12.54 -9.26 4.41
CA PHE A 32 11.63 -8.22 4.91
C PHE A 32 11.61 -6.98 4.01
N ILE A 33 12.74 -6.68 3.37
CA ILE A 33 12.81 -5.61 2.36
C ILE A 33 11.95 -5.96 1.14
N SER A 34 12.03 -7.20 0.64
CA SER A 34 11.23 -7.62 -0.51
C SER A 34 9.72 -7.65 -0.21
N ILE A 35 9.33 -8.04 1.02
CA ILE A 35 7.93 -7.91 1.49
C ILE A 35 7.48 -6.45 1.46
N GLY A 36 8.30 -5.52 1.96
CA GLY A 36 8.00 -4.09 1.92
C GLY A 36 7.78 -3.58 0.49
N ILE A 37 8.60 -4.01 -0.46
CA ILE A 37 8.44 -3.66 -1.89
C ILE A 37 7.14 -4.24 -2.46
N LEU A 38 6.79 -5.48 -2.12
CA LEU A 38 5.53 -6.12 -2.53
C LEU A 38 4.30 -5.34 -2.03
N ILE A 39 4.33 -4.91 -0.77
CA ILE A 39 3.26 -4.10 -0.17
C ILE A 39 3.16 -2.74 -0.87
N ALA A 40 4.29 -2.13 -1.24
CA ALA A 40 4.30 -0.87 -1.99
C ALA A 40 3.68 -1.00 -3.39
N LEU A 41 3.95 -2.11 -4.09
CA LEU A 41 3.33 -2.41 -5.38
C LEU A 41 1.82 -2.63 -5.25
N ALA A 42 1.39 -3.39 -4.24
CA ALA A 42 -0.04 -3.59 -3.96
C ALA A 42 -0.74 -2.25 -3.72
N PHE A 43 -0.14 -1.36 -2.94
CA PHE A 43 -0.65 -0.01 -2.72
C PHE A 43 -0.76 0.81 -4.01
N TRP A 44 0.25 0.74 -4.88
CA TRP A 44 0.24 1.41 -6.17
C TRP A 44 -0.93 0.95 -7.05
N ILE A 45 -1.15 -0.36 -7.13
CA ILE A 45 -2.24 -0.97 -7.91
C ILE A 45 -3.60 -0.53 -7.36
N ILE A 46 -3.79 -0.57 -6.04
CA ILE A 46 -5.03 -0.14 -5.39
C ILE A 46 -5.29 1.35 -5.69
N LYS A 47 -4.28 2.21 -5.54
CA LYS A 47 -4.40 3.64 -5.87
C LYS A 47 -4.83 3.85 -7.32
N LEU A 48 -4.29 3.07 -8.25
CA LEU A 48 -4.60 3.15 -9.68
C LEU A 48 -6.03 2.68 -9.98
N GLN A 49 -6.49 1.61 -9.32
CA GLN A 49 -7.88 1.13 -9.38
C GLN A 49 -8.85 2.19 -8.84
N VAL A 50 -8.54 2.81 -7.70
CA VAL A 50 -9.36 3.88 -7.10
C VAL A 50 -9.41 5.11 -8.00
N HIS A 51 -8.28 5.50 -8.60
CA HIS A 51 -8.23 6.62 -9.51
C HIS A 51 -9.03 6.36 -10.80
N LYS A 52 -9.04 5.12 -11.30
CA LYS A 52 -9.91 4.72 -12.40
C LYS A 52 -11.38 4.81 -11.99
N LEU A 53 -11.74 4.24 -10.83
CA LEU A 53 -13.11 4.27 -10.33
C LEU A 53 -13.64 5.69 -10.09
N GLN A 54 -12.79 6.64 -9.70
CA GLN A 54 -13.16 8.05 -9.53
C GLN A 54 -13.25 8.84 -10.83
N ASN A 55 -12.57 8.40 -11.89
CA ASN A 55 -12.55 9.06 -13.20
C ASN A 55 -13.41 8.34 -14.25
N ASP A 56 -14.11 7.28 -13.88
CA ASP A 56 -15.07 6.62 -14.76
C ASP A 56 -16.28 7.56 -14.94
N PRO A 57 -16.54 8.09 -16.15
CA PRO A 57 -17.61 9.06 -16.38
C PRO A 57 -19.01 8.41 -16.42
N PHE A 58 -19.11 7.11 -16.13
CA PHE A 58 -20.34 6.31 -16.19
C PHE A 58 -20.73 5.65 -14.84
N ALA A 59 -20.09 6.03 -13.73
CA ALA A 59 -20.44 5.59 -12.37
C ALA A 59 -21.41 6.54 -11.64
#